data_AF-A0A7V8YX69-F1
#
_entry.id   AF-A0A7V8YX69-F1
#
_cell.length_a   1.000
_cell.length_b   1.000
_cell.length_c   1.000
_cell.angle_alpha   90.00
_cell.angle_beta   90.00
_cell.angle_gamma   90.00
#
_symmetry.space_group_name_H-M   'P 1'
#
loop_
_entity.id
_entity.type
_entity.pdbx_description
1 polymer ?
#
loop_
_entity_poly.entity_id
_entity_poly.type
_entity_poly.pdbx_seq_one_letter_code
_entity_poly.pdbx_strand_id
1 'polypeptide(L)'
;MNVDERSYRARVYEIVRHIPVGKVMTYGQIAHILGEGYTPRTVGYVMHAAETENVPWQRVINSQGKCSTGRLTIPMNLQQEMLEAEGIVFDDKGRCDLKVYQWFEDGPVPKDDKPPSLFEEI
;
A
#
# COMPACT_ATOMS: atom_id res chain seq x y z
N MET A 1 -10.81 14.85 -22.58
CA MET A 1 -10.05 14.73 -21.32
C MET A 1 -9.79 13.26 -21.10
N ASN A 2 -8.56 12.79 -21.35
CA ASN A 2 -8.22 11.38 -21.14
C ASN A 2 -8.05 11.14 -19.64
N VAL A 3 -8.66 10.06 -19.15
CA VAL A 3 -8.89 9.72 -17.74
C VAL A 3 -7.67 9.05 -17.08
N ASP A 4 -6.45 9.24 -17.60
CA ASP A 4 -5.26 8.51 -17.15
C ASP A 4 -4.05 9.39 -16.78
N GLU A 5 -4.27 10.37 -15.90
CA GLU A 5 -3.18 11.22 -15.38
C GLU A 5 -3.16 11.31 -13.84
N ARG A 6 -3.71 10.31 -13.13
CA ARG A 6 -3.40 10.19 -11.70
C ARG A 6 -1.94 9.77 -11.55
N SER A 7 -1.11 10.69 -11.08
CA SER A 7 0.29 10.43 -10.78
C SER A 7 0.46 9.13 -10.00
N TYR A 8 1.58 8.44 -10.20
CA TYR A 8 1.91 7.22 -9.47
C TYR A 8 1.66 7.35 -7.95
N ARG A 9 2.03 8.50 -7.37
CA ARG A 9 1.80 8.84 -5.97
C ARG A 9 0.31 8.82 -5.59
N ALA A 10 -0.54 9.45 -6.40
CA ALA A 10 -1.98 9.49 -6.14
C ALA A 10 -2.60 8.10 -6.13
N ARG A 11 -2.21 7.22 -7.05
CA ARG A 11 -2.70 5.82 -7.11
C ARG A 11 -2.26 4.99 -5.90
N VAL A 12 -1.01 5.13 -5.46
CA VAL A 12 -0.54 4.49 -4.22
C VAL A 12 -1.37 4.97 -3.03
N TYR A 13 -1.59 6.27 -2.89
CA TYR A 13 -2.33 6.83 -1.76
C TYR A 13 -3.80 6.45 -1.73
N GLU A 14 -4.44 6.30 -2.89
CA GLU A 14 -5.80 5.79 -3.01
C GLU A 14 -5.93 4.37 -2.44
N ILE A 15 -5.04 3.45 -2.84
CA ILE A 15 -5.01 2.08 -2.31
C ILE A 15 -4.80 2.09 -0.80
N VAL A 16 -3.82 2.87 -0.31
CA VAL A 16 -3.50 2.92 1.13
C VAL A 16 -4.67 3.46 1.96
N ARG A 17 -5.44 4.41 1.43
CA ARG A 17 -6.63 4.95 2.10
C ARG A 17 -7.76 3.93 2.27
N HIS A 18 -7.81 2.89 1.45
CA HIS A 18 -8.80 1.81 1.59
C HIS A 18 -8.44 0.77 2.65
N ILE A 19 -7.19 0.75 3.13
CA ILE A 19 -6.78 -0.22 4.17
C ILE A 19 -7.54 0.09 5.47
N PRO A 20 -8.39 -0.82 5.98
CA PRO A 20 -9.16 -0.56 7.20
C PRO A 20 -8.30 -0.36 8.44
N VAL A 21 -8.86 0.28 9.47
CA VAL A 21 -8.26 0.35 10.81
C VAL A 21 -8.01 -1.07 11.33
N GLY A 22 -6.84 -1.29 11.93
CA GLY A 22 -6.46 -2.59 12.49
C GLY A 22 -6.09 -3.64 11.44
N LYS A 23 -5.86 -3.19 10.20
CA LYS A 23 -5.41 -4.02 9.08
C LYS A 23 -4.19 -3.41 8.40
N VAL A 24 -3.47 -4.26 7.67
CA VAL A 24 -2.25 -3.89 6.95
C VAL A 24 -2.22 -4.44 5.54
N MET A 25 -1.49 -3.75 4.67
CA MET A 25 -1.01 -4.33 3.41
C MET A 25 0.52 -4.32 3.39
N THR A 26 1.08 -5.20 2.58
CA THR A 26 2.50 -5.21 2.29
C THR A 26 2.81 -4.32 1.09
N TYR A 27 4.02 -3.75 1.03
CA TYR A 27 4.50 -3.04 -0.17
C TYR A 27 4.38 -3.88 -1.45
N GLY A 28 4.54 -5.20 -1.34
CA GLY A 28 4.37 -6.12 -2.47
C GLY A 28 2.92 -6.26 -2.93
N GLN A 29 1.95 -6.26 -2.03
CA GLN A 29 0.53 -6.25 -2.41
C GLN A 29 0.18 -4.98 -3.17
N ILE A 30 0.61 -3.81 -2.68
CA ILE A 30 0.32 -2.54 -3.34
C ILE A 30 0.97 -2.51 -4.74
N ALA A 31 2.23 -2.95 -4.86
CA ALA A 31 2.88 -3.05 -6.15
C ALA A 31 2.14 -3.99 -7.12
N HIS A 32 1.64 -5.12 -6.61
CA HIS A 32 0.86 -6.07 -7.40
C HIS A 32 -0.47 -5.50 -7.88
N ILE A 33 -1.19 -4.76 -7.02
CA ILE A 33 -2.45 -4.09 -7.37
C ILE A 33 -2.23 -3.04 -8.47
N LEU A 34 -1.10 -2.33 -8.42
CA LEU A 34 -0.76 -1.31 -9.42
C LEU A 34 -0.36 -1.90 -10.79
N GLY A 35 0.00 -3.18 -10.84
CA GLY A 35 0.32 -3.89 -12.07
C GLY A 35 1.79 -3.82 -12.50
N GLU A 36 2.03 -4.07 -13.79
CA GLU A 36 3.37 -4.13 -14.37
C GLU A 36 4.15 -2.83 -14.23
N GLY A 37 5.47 -2.94 -13.98
CA GLY A 37 6.37 -1.79 -13.83
C GLY A 37 6.46 -1.22 -12.41
N TYR A 38 5.61 -1.68 -11.46
CA TYR A 38 5.68 -1.26 -10.06
C TYR A 38 6.34 -2.32 -9.18
N THR A 39 7.15 -1.87 -8.22
CA THR A 39 7.87 -2.77 -7.31
C THR A 39 7.61 -2.38 -5.85
N PRO A 40 7.80 -3.31 -4.89
CA PRO A 40 7.71 -2.98 -3.47
C PRO A 40 8.62 -1.80 -3.09
N ARG A 41 9.79 -1.69 -3.75
CA ARG A 41 10.76 -0.61 -3.51
C ARG A 41 10.24 0.74 -4.00
N THR A 42 9.64 0.81 -5.19
CA THR A 42 9.09 2.06 -5.70
C THR A 42 7.91 2.54 -4.84
N VAL A 43 7.10 1.62 -4.33
CA VAL A 43 6.03 1.96 -3.37
C VAL A 43 6.63 2.50 -2.08
N GLY A 44 7.68 1.88 -1.56
CA GLY A 44 8.44 2.38 -0.40
C GLY A 44 8.90 3.83 -0.58
N TYR A 45 9.46 4.17 -1.75
CA TYR A 45 9.87 5.55 -2.06
C TYR A 45 8.69 6.54 -2.04
N VAL A 46 7.53 6.17 -2.57
CA VAL A 46 6.34 7.01 -2.52
C VAL A 46 5.82 7.19 -1.09
N MET A 47 5.88 6.13 -0.29
CA MET A 47 5.41 6.15 1.08
C MET A 47 6.28 7.00 2.02
N HIS A 48 7.54 7.28 1.66
CA HIS A 48 8.36 8.23 2.43
C HIS A 48 7.80 9.66 2.45
N ALA A 49 7.01 10.07 1.45
CA ALA A 49 6.39 11.39 1.40
C ALA A 49 4.93 11.40 1.91
N ALA A 50 4.40 10.26 2.37
CA ALA A 50 2.97 10.11 2.65
C ALA A 50 2.49 10.77 3.94
N GLU A 51 3.40 11.02 4.90
CA GLU A 51 3.09 11.58 6.22
C GLU A 51 2.36 12.94 6.12
N THR A 52 2.65 13.74 5.09
CA THR A 52 2.08 15.07 4.91
C THR A 52 0.72 15.10 4.19
N GLU A 53 0.21 13.96 3.71
CA GLU A 53 -0.98 13.89 2.84
C GLU A 53 -2.20 13.18 3.47
N ASN A 54 -2.24 13.07 4.81
CA ASN A 54 -3.33 12.39 5.56
C ASN A 54 -3.59 10.96 5.03
N VAL A 55 -2.52 10.27 4.63
CA VAL A 55 -2.53 8.88 4.18
C VAL A 55 -2.20 8.00 5.38
N PRO A 56 -2.93 6.91 5.65
CA PRO A 56 -2.63 6.01 6.78
C PRO A 56 -1.40 5.14 6.49
N TRP A 57 -0.26 5.81 6.32
CA TRP A 57 1.01 5.22 5.90
C TRP A 57 1.50 4.13 6.82
N GLN A 58 1.14 4.21 8.11
CA GLN A 58 1.49 3.23 9.11
C GLN A 58 1.00 1.83 8.73
N ARG A 59 -0.12 1.71 8.00
CA ARG A 59 -0.74 0.44 7.60
C ARG A 59 -0.01 -0.30 6.47
N VAL A 60 1.09 0.26 5.95
CA VAL A 60 1.92 -0.38 4.93
C VAL A 60 3.21 -0.90 5.55
N ILE A 61 3.38 -2.23 5.55
CA ILE A 61 4.51 -2.91 6.20
C ILE A 61 5.26 -3.82 5.22
N ASN A 62 6.39 -4.39 5.64
CA ASN A 62 7.11 -5.34 4.79
C ASN A 62 6.49 -6.74 4.81
N SER A 63 6.94 -7.59 3.89
CA SER A 63 6.47 -8.97 3.74
C SER A 63 6.81 -9.90 4.92
N GLN A 64 7.64 -9.46 5.87
CA GLN A 64 7.97 -10.19 7.09
C GLN A 64 7.05 -9.81 8.27
N GLY A 65 6.05 -8.95 8.03
CA GLY A 65 5.15 -8.45 9.08
C GLY A 65 5.80 -7.40 9.98
N LYS A 66 6.91 -6.77 9.56
CA LYS A 66 7.61 -5.74 10.36
C LYS A 66 7.36 -4.35 9.82
N CYS A 67 7.36 -3.38 10.73
CA CYS A 67 7.41 -1.96 10.40
C CYS A 67 8.66 -1.64 9.58
N SER A 68 8.50 -0.87 8.50
CA SER A 68 9.57 -0.51 7.58
C SER A 68 10.22 0.83 7.92
N THR A 69 9.57 1.67 8.73
CA THR A 69 10.09 3.00 9.07
C THR A 69 10.87 3.05 10.38
N GLY A 70 11.15 1.90 11.01
CA GLY A 70 11.75 1.81 12.34
C GLY A 70 13.11 2.51 12.54
N ARG A 71 13.72 3.04 11.46
CA ARG A 71 14.96 3.83 11.47
C ARG A 71 14.82 5.24 10.89
N LEU A 72 13.66 5.58 10.34
CA LEU A 72 13.44 6.79 9.54
C LEU A 72 12.43 7.75 10.16
N THR A 73 11.57 7.26 11.07
CA THR A 73 10.62 8.08 11.83
C THR A 73 11.15 8.37 13.23
N ILE A 74 10.84 9.55 13.78
CA ILE A 74 11.07 9.89 15.18
C ILE A 74 9.68 10.09 15.82
N PRO A 75 9.32 9.34 16.88
CA PRO A 75 10.11 8.30 17.54
C PRO A 75 10.35 7.06 16.65
N MET A 76 11.43 6.32 16.94
CA MET A 76 11.88 5.18 16.11
C MET A 76 10.84 4.06 15.99
N ASN A 77 9.91 3.96 16.92
CA ASN A 77 8.83 2.98 16.96
C ASN A 77 7.46 3.55 16.58
N LEU A 78 7.38 4.79 16.07
CA LEU A 78 6.11 5.48 15.78
C LEU A 78 5.14 4.62 14.95
N GLN A 79 5.63 3.98 13.88
CA GLN A 79 4.79 3.12 13.04
C GLN A 79 4.17 1.98 13.83
N GLN A 80 4.95 1.34 14.71
CA GLN A 80 4.46 0.25 15.54
C GLN A 80 3.44 0.75 16.56
N GLU A 81 3.73 1.86 17.24
CA GLU A 81 2.81 2.47 18.22
C GLU A 81 1.47 2.83 17.59
N MET A 82 1.48 3.41 16.38
CA MET A 82 0.24 3.74 15.66
C MET A 82 -0.57 2.48 15.31
N LEU A 83 0.09 1.39 14.89
CA LEU A 83 -0.58 0.13 14.58
C LEU A 83 -1.10 -0.58 15.83
N GLU A 84 -0.35 -0.53 16.94
CA GLU A 84 -0.79 -1.04 18.24
C GLU A 84 -2.02 -0.28 18.76
N ALA A 85 -2.06 1.05 18.57
CA ALA A 85 -3.24 1.86 18.86
C ALA A 85 -4.47 1.48 18.00
N GLU A 86 -4.25 0.90 16.83
CA GLU A 86 -5.31 0.32 15.98
C GLU A 86 -5.65 -1.14 16.32
N GLY A 87 -5.01 -1.73 17.35
CA GLY A 87 -5.28 -3.09 17.82
C GLY A 87 -4.42 -4.19 17.18
N ILE A 88 -3.35 -3.83 16.47
CA ILE A 88 -2.40 -4.80 15.91
C ILE A 88 -1.38 -5.20 16.97
N VAL A 89 -1.21 -6.50 17.16
CA VAL A 89 -0.25 -7.06 18.12
C VAL A 89 1.03 -7.46 17.41
N PHE A 90 2.17 -7.07 17.99
CA PHE A 90 3.51 -7.46 17.53
C PHE A 90 4.16 -8.45 18.50
N ASP A 91 4.93 -9.39 17.97
CA ASP A 91 5.75 -10.31 18.75
C ASP A 91 7.00 -9.62 19.32
N ASP A 92 7.77 -10.36 20.14
CA ASP A 92 9.05 -9.94 20.72
C ASP A 92 10.11 -9.52 19.67
N LYS A 93 9.91 -9.91 18.41
CA LYS A 93 10.78 -9.60 17.26
C LYS A 93 10.20 -8.47 16.39
N GLY A 94 9.14 -7.80 16.84
CA GLY A 94 8.49 -6.70 16.14
C GLY A 94 7.75 -7.13 14.87
N ARG A 95 7.18 -8.34 14.85
CA ARG A 95 6.37 -8.87 13.73
C ARG A 95 4.91 -9.01 14.12
N CYS A 96 4.00 -8.53 13.29
CA CYS A 96 2.59 -8.88 13.37
C CYS A 96 2.30 -10.14 12.54
N ASP A 97 1.25 -10.89 12.92
CA ASP A 97 0.80 -12.03 12.11
C ASP A 97 0.02 -11.57 10.88
N LEU A 98 0.66 -11.65 9.71
CA LEU A 98 0.00 -11.31 8.44
C LEU A 98 -1.23 -12.17 8.18
N LYS A 99 -1.32 -13.41 8.67
CA LYS A 99 -2.54 -14.22 8.47
C LYS A 99 -3.76 -13.63 9.16
N VAL A 100 -3.55 -12.81 10.19
CA VAL A 100 -4.61 -12.18 10.98
C VAL A 100 -4.92 -10.77 10.47
N TYR A 101 -3.87 -9.99 10.22
CA TYR A 101 -3.99 -8.54 9.98
C TYR A 101 -3.92 -8.14 8.51
N GLN A 102 -3.43 -9.02 7.62
CA GLN A 102 -3.32 -8.69 6.20
C GLN A 102 -4.70 -8.51 5.58
N TRP A 103 -4.88 -7.37 4.93
CA TRP A 103 -6.08 -7.07 4.15
C TRP A 103 -5.79 -7.32 2.67
N PHE A 104 -6.77 -7.92 2.00
CA PHE A 104 -6.83 -8.08 0.57
C PHE A 104 -8.10 -7.39 0.12
N GLU A 105 -8.01 -6.55 -0.90
CA GLU A 105 -9.18 -5.94 -1.50
C GLU A 105 -9.94 -7.04 -2.28
N ASP A 106 -11.17 -7.35 -1.89
CA ASP A 106 -12.12 -8.05 -2.75
C ASP A 106 -12.52 -7.08 -3.87
N GLY A 107 -11.62 -6.87 -4.84
CA GLY A 107 -11.70 -5.71 -5.75
C GLY A 107 -12.91 -5.70 -6.68
N PRO A 108 -13.06 -4.65 -7.50
CA PRO A 108 -13.41 -4.81 -8.90
C PRO A 108 -12.12 -4.90 -9.72
N VAL A 109 -11.89 -6.06 -10.34
CA VAL A 109 -11.09 -6.12 -11.57
C VAL A 109 -12.00 -5.59 -12.68
N PRO A 110 -11.69 -4.49 -13.39
CA PRO A 110 -12.21 -4.32 -14.72
C PRO A 110 -11.66 -5.47 -15.56
N LYS A 111 -12.49 -6.51 -15.73
CA LYS A 111 -12.29 -7.47 -16.80
C LYS A 111 -12.70 -6.76 -18.09
N ASP A 112 -11.79 -6.80 -19.06
CA ASP A 112 -11.93 -6.31 -20.43
C ASP A 112 -11.90 -4.78 -20.62
N ASP A 113 -10.70 -4.19 -20.56
CA ASP A 113 -10.32 -3.22 -21.59
C ASP A 113 -9.32 -3.91 -22.52
N LYS A 114 -9.85 -4.62 -23.51
CA LYS A 114 -9.12 -4.79 -24.75
C LYS A 114 -8.81 -3.35 -25.20
N PRO A 115 -7.54 -2.92 -25.36
CA PRO A 115 -7.29 -1.59 -25.90
C PRO A 115 -8.07 -1.49 -27.21
N PRO A 116 -8.81 -0.39 -27.47
CA PRO A 116 -9.54 -0.27 -28.72
C PRO A 116 -8.54 -0.56 -29.83
N SER A 117 -8.88 -1.58 -30.61
CA SER A 117 -8.21 -1.95 -31.84
C SER A 117 -8.25 -0.72 -32.73
N LEU A 118 -7.23 0.14 -32.62
CA LEU A 118 -6.90 1.08 -33.66
C LEU A 118 -6.56 0.20 -34.86
N PHE A 119 -7.19 0.43 -36.01
CA PHE A 119 -7.08 -0.36 -37.24
C PHE A 119 -8.06 -1.55 -37.38
N GLU A 120 -9.37 -1.27 -37.41
CA GLU A 120 -10.26 -1.91 -38.39
C GLU A 120 -11.29 -0.87 -38.88
N GLU A 121 -10.86 -0.04 -39.83
CA GLU A 121 -11.72 0.61 -40.84
C GLU A 121 -10.79 1.19 -41.93
N ILE A 122 -10.33 0.33 -42.85
CA ILE A 122 -10.15 0.60 -44.30
C ILE A 122 -10.34 -0.72 -45.04
#